data_AF-A0AAV1L432-F1
#
_entry.id   AF-A0AAV1L432-F1
#
_cell.length_a   1.000
_cell.length_b   1.000
_cell.length_c   1.000
_cell.angle_alpha   90.00
_cell.angle_beta   90.00
_cell.angle_gamma   90.00
#
_symmetry.space_group_name_H-M   'P 1'
#
loop_
_entity.id
_entity.type
_entity.pdbx_description
1 polymer ?
#
loop_
_entity_poly.entity_id
_entity_poly.type
_entity_poly.pdbx_seq_one_letter_code
_entity_poly.pdbx_strand_id
1 'polypeptide(L)'
;MFLQRTPPNVFSSDGDIPASVKKISGESFITTRKRKQMENDKIDTNMIKFEEKFDNQMLIWNKTLAIASQIALLTYLLTYLSSRTIPDGCREAAKKNEYKYVWVKHGTVLARNTDTSPAIVIRSLQDIARIK
;
A
#
# COMPACT_ATOMS: atom_id res chain seq x y z
N MET A 1 19.42 15.43 17.60
CA MET A 1 19.81 14.19 16.90
C MET A 1 20.79 13.45 17.79
N PHE A 2 20.38 12.34 18.41
CA PHE A 2 21.27 11.51 19.22
C PHE A 2 21.82 10.38 18.34
N LEU A 3 23.12 10.42 18.06
CA LEU A 3 23.83 9.37 17.35
C LEU A 3 24.05 8.20 18.31
N GLN A 4 23.42 7.07 18.01
CA GLN A 4 23.59 5.79 18.69
C GLN A 4 25.03 5.30 18.46
N ARG A 5 25.89 5.44 19.47
CA ARG A 5 27.27 4.92 19.44
C ARG A 5 27.22 3.41 19.68
N THR A 6 27.75 2.63 18.74
CA THR A 6 28.07 1.22 18.98
C THR A 6 29.10 1.12 20.11
N PRO A 7 29.02 0.12 21.00
CA PRO A 7 30.00 -0.05 22.06
C PRO A 7 31.39 -0.33 21.47
N PRO A 8 32.46 0.18 22.11
CA PRO A 8 33.81 0.03 21.63
C PRO A 8 34.21 -1.45 21.64
N ASN A 9 34.85 -1.84 20.55
CA ASN A 9 35.39 -3.15 20.29
C ASN A 9 36.52 -3.46 21.29
N VAL A 10 36.19 -3.94 22.50
CA VAL A 10 37.18 -4.44 23.47
C VAL A 10 37.54 -5.87 23.07
N PHE A 11 38.24 -6.01 21.93
CA PHE A 11 39.13 -7.13 21.75
C PHE A 11 40.43 -6.76 22.46
N SER A 12 40.60 -7.26 23.68
CA SER A 12 41.88 -7.26 24.37
C SER A 12 42.83 -8.16 23.59
N SER A 13 43.74 -7.57 22.83
CA SER A 13 44.87 -8.25 22.21
C SER A 13 46.02 -8.40 23.22
N ASP A 14 45.75 -9.00 24.38
CA ASP A 14 46.81 -9.48 25.28
C ASP A 14 47.15 -10.90 24.85
N GLY A 15 48.15 -10.99 23.98
CA GLY A 15 48.71 -12.22 23.47
C GLY A 15 49.66 -12.91 24.44
N ASP A 16 49.19 -13.21 25.65
CA ASP A 16 49.87 -14.16 26.53
C ASP A 16 49.26 -15.55 26.33
N ILE A 17 49.61 -16.16 25.19
CA ILE A 17 49.42 -17.59 24.98
C ILE A 17 50.58 -18.29 25.71
N PRO A 18 50.35 -19.02 26.83
CA PRO A 18 51.42 -19.79 27.44
C PRO A 18 51.85 -20.90 26.48
N ALA A 19 53.04 -20.76 25.89
CA ALA A 19 53.73 -21.78 25.13
C ALA A 19 54.23 -22.89 26.08
N SER A 20 53.30 -23.65 26.66
CA SER A 20 53.61 -24.98 27.16
C SER A 20 52.32 -25.79 27.27
N VAL A 21 52.08 -26.63 26.26
CA VAL A 21 51.19 -27.78 26.37
C VAL A 21 51.85 -28.76 27.35
N LYS A 22 51.69 -28.50 28.65
CA LYS A 22 51.79 -29.55 29.66
C LYS A 22 50.49 -30.34 29.55
N LYS A 23 50.61 -31.60 29.12
CA LYS A 23 49.58 -32.63 29.20
C LYS A 23 49.06 -32.67 30.64
N ILE A 24 47.95 -32.00 30.91
CA ILE A 24 47.16 -32.21 32.11
C ILE A 24 46.01 -33.12 31.69
N SER A 25 46.20 -34.38 32.06
CA SER A 25 45.18 -35.41 32.12
C SER A 25 43.94 -34.92 32.87
N GLY A 26 42.77 -35.13 32.26
CA GLY A 26 41.50 -35.16 32.97
C GLY A 26 40.71 -33.86 32.94
N GLU A 27 39.51 -33.95 32.38
CA GLU A 27 38.38 -33.04 32.58
C GLU A 27 38.38 -31.75 31.77
N SER A 28 37.93 -31.93 30.52
CA SER A 28 37.28 -30.94 29.67
C SER A 28 36.12 -30.24 30.39
N PHE A 29 36.35 -29.02 30.89
CA PHE A 29 35.28 -28.08 31.21
C PHE A 29 34.72 -27.44 29.93
N ILE A 30 34.09 -28.26 29.09
CA ILE A 30 33.17 -27.77 28.06
C ILE A 30 31.79 -27.81 28.69
N THR A 31 31.30 -26.67 29.17
CA THR A 31 29.90 -26.52 29.56
C THR A 31 29.03 -26.58 28.29
N THR A 32 28.80 -27.79 27.79
CA THR A 32 27.74 -28.06 26.83
C THR A 32 26.42 -27.88 27.58
N ARG A 33 25.82 -26.69 27.49
CA ARG A 33 24.41 -26.54 27.83
C ARG A 33 23.62 -27.47 26.91
N LYS A 34 23.28 -28.67 27.40
CA LYS A 34 22.39 -29.61 26.73
C LYS A 34 21.06 -28.91 26.55
N ARG A 35 20.80 -28.40 25.34
CA ARG A 35 19.46 -27.97 24.95
C ARG A 35 18.57 -29.21 25.04
N LYS A 36 17.53 -29.14 25.87
CA LYS A 36 16.50 -30.19 25.94
C LYS A 36 15.89 -30.31 24.55
N GLN A 37 16.25 -31.37 23.81
CA GLN A 37 15.59 -31.67 22.54
C GLN A 37 14.11 -31.89 22.85
N MET A 38 13.23 -31.20 22.13
CA MET A 38 11.80 -31.52 22.20
C MET A 38 11.60 -32.94 21.67
N GLU A 39 10.77 -33.70 22.36
CA GLU A 39 10.33 -35.02 21.92
C GLU A 39 9.73 -34.89 20.51
N ASN A 40 10.12 -35.80 19.60
CA ASN A 40 9.83 -35.73 18.17
C ASN A 40 8.33 -35.48 17.87
N ASP A 41 7.41 -36.09 18.62
CA ASP A 41 5.96 -35.93 18.43
C ASP A 41 5.45 -34.48 18.64
N LYS A 42 6.15 -33.69 19.47
CA LYS A 42 5.82 -32.27 19.69
C LYS A 42 6.37 -31.37 18.57
N ILE A 43 7.32 -31.85 17.78
CA ILE A 43 7.88 -31.12 16.64
C ILE A 43 6.90 -31.18 15.48
N ASP A 44 6.37 -32.37 15.17
CA ASP A 44 5.44 -32.58 14.06
C ASP A 44 4.13 -31.80 14.26
N THR A 45 3.58 -31.80 15.48
CA THR A 45 2.37 -31.02 15.81
C THR A 45 2.56 -29.51 15.71
N ASN A 46 3.77 -29.00 15.96
CA ASN A 46 4.07 -27.57 15.78
C ASN A 46 4.30 -27.21 14.31
N MET A 47 4.86 -28.13 13.53
CA MET A 47 5.05 -27.96 12.10
C MET A 47 3.69 -27.87 11.38
N ILE A 48 2.76 -28.76 11.70
CA ILE A 48 1.39 -28.73 11.17
C ILE A 48 0.68 -27.40 11.51
N LYS A 49 0.78 -26.94 12.77
CA LYS A 49 0.21 -25.65 13.18
C LYS A 49 0.83 -24.46 12.44
N PHE A 50 2.08 -24.56 12.02
CA PHE A 50 2.75 -23.52 11.25
C PHE A 50 2.24 -23.48 9.80
N GLU A 51 2.11 -24.65 9.18
CA GLU A 51 1.53 -24.79 7.84
C GLU A 51 0.09 -24.25 7.79
N GLU A 52 -0.74 -24.62 8.77
CA GLU A 52 -2.11 -24.09 8.88
C GLU A 52 -2.12 -22.55 9.00
N LYS A 53 -1.20 -21.96 9.78
CA LYS A 53 -1.10 -20.50 9.90
C LYS A 53 -0.66 -19.87 8.58
N PHE A 54 0.26 -20.49 7.87
CA PHE A 54 0.74 -20.02 6.58
C PHE A 54 -0.39 -20.03 5.54
N ASP A 55 -1.13 -21.14 5.44
CA ASP A 55 -2.27 -21.26 4.53
C ASP A 55 -3.36 -20.25 4.85
N ASN A 56 -3.65 -20.04 6.14
CA ASN A 56 -4.59 -19.01 6.57
C ASN A 56 -4.14 -17.60 6.15
N GLN A 57 -2.85 -17.28 6.28
CA GLN A 57 -2.31 -16.00 5.81
C GLN A 57 -2.41 -15.87 4.29
N MET A 58 -2.05 -16.90 3.54
CA MET A 58 -2.16 -16.92 2.08
C MET A 58 -3.62 -16.74 1.63
N LEU A 59 -4.56 -17.38 2.31
CA LEU A 59 -5.99 -17.23 2.03
C LEU A 59 -6.47 -15.80 2.29
N ILE A 60 -6.04 -15.19 3.40
CA ILE A 60 -6.37 -13.79 3.71
C ILE A 60 -5.79 -12.87 2.64
N TRP A 61 -4.53 -13.04 2.27
CA TRP A 61 -3.88 -12.22 1.24
C TRP A 61 -4.59 -12.32 -0.10
N ASN A 62 -4.92 -13.53 -0.54
CA ASN A 62 -5.66 -13.74 -1.78
C ASN A 62 -7.04 -13.04 -1.75
N LYS A 63 -7.76 -13.11 -0.63
CA LYS A 63 -9.02 -12.39 -0.45
C LYS A 63 -8.83 -10.87 -0.51
N THR A 64 -7.81 -10.34 0.17
CA THR A 64 -7.52 -8.89 0.15
C THR A 64 -7.13 -8.41 -1.24
N LEU A 65 -6.36 -9.20 -1.98
CA LEU A 65 -5.96 -8.89 -3.36
C LEU A 65 -7.18 -8.85 -4.29
N ALA A 66 -8.08 -9.84 -4.16
CA ALA A 66 -9.32 -9.88 -4.93
C ALA A 66 -10.18 -8.63 -4.67
N ILE A 67 -10.40 -8.27 -3.40
CA ILE A 67 -11.16 -7.07 -3.02
C ILE A 67 -10.49 -5.80 -3.57
N ALA A 68 -9.17 -5.65 -3.38
CA ALA A 68 -8.43 -4.49 -3.86
C ALA A 68 -8.54 -4.34 -5.39
N SER A 69 -8.43 -5.46 -6.12
CA SER A 69 -8.58 -5.47 -7.58
C SER A 69 -9.98 -5.03 -8.01
N GLN A 70 -11.02 -5.47 -7.30
CA GLN A 70 -12.40 -5.13 -7.62
C GLN A 70 -12.72 -3.67 -7.30
N ILE A 71 -12.20 -3.13 -6.20
CA ILE A 71 -12.29 -1.71 -5.87
C ILE A 71 -11.58 -0.85 -6.93
N ALA A 72 -10.40 -1.26 -7.38
CA ALA A 72 -9.66 -0.55 -8.43
C ALA A 72 -10.45 -0.49 -9.75
N LEU A 73 -11.08 -1.60 -10.15
CA LEU A 73 -11.92 -1.64 -11.36
C LEU A 73 -13.16 -0.76 -11.22
N LEU A 74 -13.85 -0.82 -10.07
CA LEU A 74 -15.04 -0.01 -9.82
C LEU A 74 -14.72 1.49 -9.80
N THR A 75 -13.63 1.89 -9.13
CA THR A 75 -13.19 3.30 -9.08
C THR A 75 -12.80 3.81 -10.47
N TYR A 76 -12.08 3.00 -11.25
CA TYR A 76 -11.75 3.34 -12.63
C TYR A 76 -13.01 3.53 -13.49
N LEU A 77 -13.94 2.57 -13.45
CA LEU A 77 -15.19 2.63 -14.21
C LEU A 77 -16.02 3.85 -13.84
N LEU A 78 -16.18 4.13 -12.55
CA LEU A 78 -17.01 5.23 -12.06
C LEU A 78 -16.41 6.59 -12.45
N THR A 79 -15.09 6.73 -12.38
CA THR A 79 -14.38 7.94 -12.82
C THR A 79 -14.50 8.12 -14.33
N TYR A 80 -14.28 7.04 -15.09
CA TYR A 80 -14.36 7.04 -16.55
C TYR A 80 -15.75 7.43 -17.05
N LEU A 81 -16.80 6.80 -16.52
CA LEU A 81 -18.18 7.11 -16.88
C LEU A 81 -18.56 8.55 -16.51
N SER A 82 -18.20 9.02 -15.32
CA SER A 82 -18.49 10.38 -14.86
C SER A 82 -17.84 11.43 -15.77
N SER A 83 -16.62 11.19 -16.24
CA SER A 83 -15.92 12.12 -17.12
C SER A 83 -16.58 12.25 -18.51
N ARG A 84 -17.33 11.24 -18.95
CA ARG A 84 -17.90 11.17 -20.29
C ARG A 84 -19.34 11.69 -20.37
N THR A 85 -20.16 11.47 -19.34
CA THR A 85 -21.61 11.81 -19.40
C THR A 85 -21.92 13.26 -19.05
N ILE A 86 -21.11 13.89 -18.19
CA ILE A 86 -21.35 15.27 -17.74
C ILE A 86 -21.29 16.28 -18.90
N PRO A 87 -20.30 16.23 -19.81
CA PRO A 87 -20.20 17.22 -20.89
C PRO A 87 -21.38 17.17 -21.87
N ASP A 88 -21.88 15.97 -22.16
CA ASP A 88 -22.96 15.77 -23.12
C ASP A 88 -24.30 16.29 -22.55
N GLY A 89 -24.61 15.97 -21.29
CA GLY A 89 -25.79 16.52 -20.60
C GLY A 89 -25.74 18.05 -20.45
N CYS A 90 -24.56 18.62 -20.20
CA CYS A 90 -24.37 20.07 -20.14
C CYS A 90 -24.62 20.73 -21.50
N ARG A 91 -24.16 20.11 -22.61
CA ARG A 91 -24.37 20.63 -23.97
C ARG A 91 -25.84 20.60 -24.36
N GLU A 92 -26.55 19.52 -24.05
CA GLU A 92 -27.99 19.40 -24.35
C GLU A 92 -28.81 20.42 -23.56
N ALA A 93 -28.52 20.61 -22.27
CA ALA A 93 -29.20 21.60 -21.46
C ALA A 93 -28.91 23.04 -21.93
N ALA A 94 -27.67 23.35 -22.29
CA ALA A 94 -27.32 24.66 -22.84
C ALA A 94 -28.03 24.93 -24.17
N LYS A 95 -28.17 23.93 -25.05
CA LYS A 95 -28.96 24.04 -26.29
C LYS A 95 -30.44 24.28 -26.01
N LYS A 96 -31.01 23.59 -25.02
CA LYS A 96 -32.41 23.74 -24.62
C LYS A 96 -32.74 25.15 -24.11
N ASN A 97 -31.76 25.80 -23.49
CA ASN A 97 -31.86 27.17 -22.98
C ASN A 97 -31.30 28.23 -23.96
N GLU A 98 -31.19 27.90 -25.25
CA GLU A 98 -30.82 28.83 -26.33
C GLU A 98 -29.44 29.51 -26.20
N TYR A 99 -28.48 28.87 -25.54
CA TYR A 99 -27.11 29.39 -25.49
C TYR A 99 -26.45 29.34 -26.86
N LYS A 100 -26.10 30.52 -27.40
CA LYS A 100 -25.51 30.66 -28.74
C LYS A 100 -24.14 30.01 -28.87
N TYR A 101 -23.31 30.08 -27.82
CA TYR A 101 -21.94 29.56 -27.86
C TYR A 101 -21.71 28.57 -26.73
N VAL A 102 -21.36 27.33 -27.09
CA VAL A 102 -20.98 26.27 -26.14
C VAL A 102 -19.68 25.63 -26.60
N TRP A 103 -18.69 25.62 -25.73
CA TRP A 103 -17.40 25.00 -26.02
C TRP A 103 -16.82 24.33 -24.77
N VAL A 104 -15.80 23.49 -24.95
CA VAL A 104 -15.13 22.79 -23.87
C VAL A 104 -13.69 23.29 -23.78
N LYS A 105 -13.26 23.72 -22.60
CA LYS A 105 -11.88 24.12 -22.33
C LYS A 105 -11.39 23.43 -21.05
N HIS A 106 -10.26 22.72 -21.13
CA HIS A 106 -9.67 21.98 -19.99
C HIS A 106 -10.68 21.06 -19.26
N GLY A 107 -11.48 20.30 -20.01
CA GLY A 107 -12.48 19.39 -19.42
C GLY A 107 -13.69 20.10 -18.77
N THR A 108 -13.81 21.42 -18.91
CA THR A 108 -14.93 22.19 -18.39
C THR A 108 -15.79 22.72 -19.53
N VAL A 109 -17.10 22.56 -19.41
CA VAL A 109 -18.05 23.11 -20.39
C VAL A 109 -18.29 24.58 -20.08
N LEU A 110 -18.13 25.42 -21.09
CA LEU A 110 -18.36 26.84 -21.05
C LEU A 110 -19.52 27.17 -21.97
N ALA A 111 -20.48 27.93 -21.47
CA ALA A 111 -21.64 28.38 -22.24
C ALA A 111 -21.76 29.91 -22.16
N ARG A 112 -22.08 30.55 -23.27
CA ARG A 112 -22.32 31.99 -23.37
C ARG A 112 -23.59 32.24 -24.19
N ASN A 113 -24.46 33.11 -23.68
CA ASN A 113 -25.76 33.41 -24.28
C ASN A 113 -25.60 34.35 -25.49
N THR A 114 -24.97 35.51 -25.28
CA THR A 114 -24.69 36.52 -26.33
C THR A 114 -23.21 36.90 -26.37
N ASP A 115 -22.74 37.52 -27.45
CA ASP A 115 -21.32 37.95 -27.59
C ASP A 115 -20.85 38.93 -26.50
N THR A 116 -21.79 39.68 -25.91
CA THR A 116 -21.53 40.64 -24.84
C THR A 116 -21.62 40.02 -23.44
N SER A 117 -22.22 38.83 -23.29
CA SER A 117 -22.41 38.19 -21.99
C SER A 117 -21.13 37.46 -21.50
N PRO A 118 -20.87 37.45 -20.19
CA PRO A 118 -19.77 36.66 -19.63
C PRO A 118 -20.01 35.16 -19.87
N ALA A 119 -18.93 34.42 -20.05
CA ALA A 119 -19.02 32.97 -20.19
C ALA A 119 -19.31 32.32 -18.83
N ILE A 120 -20.29 31.43 -18.78
CA ILE A 120 -20.67 30.69 -17.59
C ILE A 120 -19.96 29.34 -17.62
N VAL A 121 -19.39 28.97 -16.48
CA VAL A 121 -18.67 27.71 -16.28
C VAL A 121 -19.64 26.68 -15.72
N ILE A 122 -19.82 25.56 -16.42
CA ILE A 122 -20.69 24.46 -16.00
C ILE A 122 -19.82 23.30 -15.54
N ARG A 123 -19.84 23.00 -14.24
CA ARG A 123 -19.07 21.90 -13.64
C ARG A 123 -19.96 20.81 -13.05
N SER A 124 -21.17 21.18 -12.66
CA SER A 124 -22.10 20.29 -11.96
C SER A 124 -23.51 20.40 -12.55
N LEU A 125 -24.34 19.39 -12.26
CA LEU A 125 -25.77 19.43 -12.57
C LEU A 125 -26.49 20.61 -11.88
N GLN A 126 -25.96 21.11 -10.76
CA GLN A 126 -26.50 22.29 -10.07
C GLN A 126 -26.25 23.56 -10.86
N ASP A 127 -25.11 23.67 -11.56
CA ASP A 127 -24.83 24.80 -12.43
C ASP A 127 -25.78 24.81 -13.64
N ILE A 128 -26.17 23.63 -14.13
CA ILE A 128 -27.22 23.51 -15.17
C ILE A 128 -28.54 24.11 -14.68
N ALA A 129 -28.92 23.91 -13.41
CA ALA A 129 -30.16 24.48 -12.87
C ALA A 129 -30.15 26.02 -12.76
N ARG A 130 -28.95 26.63 -12.74
CA ARG A 130 -28.77 28.10 -12.73
C ARG A 130 -28.89 28.72 -14.12
N ILE A 131 -28.86 27.89 -15.17
CA ILE A 131 -29.05 28.29 -16.55
C ILE A 131 -30.57 28.30 -16.81
N LYS A 132 -31.17 29.48 -16.74
CA LYS A 132 -32.56 29.76 -17.11
C LYS A 132 -32.64 31.04 -17.91
#